data_AF-A0A315QQV2-F1
#
_entry.id   AF-A0A315QQV2-F1
#
_cell.length_a   1.000
_cell.length_b   1.000
_cell.length_c   1.000
_cell.angle_alpha   90.00
_cell.angle_beta   90.00
_cell.angle_gamma   90.00
#
_symmetry.space_group_name_H-M   'P 1'
#
loop_
_entity.id
_entity.type
_entity.pdbx_description
1 polymer ?
#
loop_
_entity_poly.entity_id
_entity_poly.type
_entity_poly.pdbx_seq_one_letter_code
_entity_poly.pdbx_strand_id
1 'polypeptide(L)' 'MAVLGRNDTCPCGSGEKYKKCCIDKEKLNFEDPKKSIYLELSLIHISEPTRK' A
#
# COMPACT_ATOMS: atom_id res chain seq x y z
N MET A 1 13.71 9.32 28.06
CA MET A 1 13.09 8.37 27.12
C MET A 1 13.27 8.92 25.71
N ALA A 2 14.03 8.24 24.87
CA ALA A 2 14.29 8.71 23.50
C ALA A 2 13.04 8.47 22.65
N VAL A 3 12.45 9.55 22.12
CA VAL A 3 11.34 9.47 21.17
C VAL A 3 11.92 9.16 19.79
N LEU A 4 11.58 8.00 19.22
CA LEU A 4 12.03 7.62 17.89
C LEU A 4 11.27 8.41 16.82
N GLY A 5 11.99 9.21 16.03
CA GLY A 5 11.43 10.00 14.94
C GLY A 5 11.08 9.15 13.72
N ARG A 6 10.08 9.59 12.94
CA ARG A 6 9.63 8.90 11.71
C ARG A 6 10.73 8.73 10.65
N ASN A 7 11.70 9.63 10.62
CA ASN A 7 12.79 9.60 9.65
C ASN A 7 14.05 8.90 10.15
N ASP A 8 14.08 8.50 11.43
CA ASP A 8 15.24 7.82 12.02
C ASP A 8 15.39 6.43 11.45
N THR A 9 16.60 5.88 11.54
CA THR A 9 16.86 4.49 11.15
C THR A 9 15.99 3.54 11.98
N CYS A 10 15.37 2.56 11.31
CA CYS A 10 14.50 1.59 11.97
C CYS A 10 15.29 0.75 12.98
N PRO A 11 14.84 0.66 14.26
CA PRO A 11 15.50 -0.18 15.26
C PRO A 11 15.37 -1.68 14.98
N CYS A 12 14.56 -2.06 13.99
CA CYS A 12 14.43 -3.42 13.49
C CYS A 12 15.64 -3.95 12.70
N GLY A 13 16.64 -3.10 12.43
CA GLY A 13 17.86 -3.49 11.72
C GLY A 13 17.72 -3.58 10.19
N SER A 14 16.62 -3.08 9.61
CA SER A 14 16.43 -3.12 8.15
C SER A 14 17.32 -2.14 7.37
N GLY A 15 17.93 -1.16 8.05
CA GLY A 15 18.65 -0.05 7.41
C GLY A 15 17.75 1.01 6.78
N GLU A 16 16.43 0.82 6.78
CA GLU A 16 15.47 1.78 6.25
C GLU A 16 15.02 2.80 7.31
N LYS A 17 14.43 3.91 6.87
CA LYS A 17 13.78 4.88 7.78
C LYS A 17 12.57 4.25 8.46
N TYR A 18 12.33 4.55 9.73
CA TYR A 18 11.26 3.97 10.54
C TYR A 18 9.89 4.08 9.88
N LYS A 19 9.58 5.23 9.25
CA LYS A 19 8.33 5.42 8.48
C LYS A 19 8.15 4.41 7.35
N LYS A 20 9.22 4.07 6.61
CA LYS A 20 9.17 3.19 5.43
C LYS A 20 9.24 1.70 5.77
N CYS A 21 9.65 1.37 7.00
CA CYS A 21 9.76 -0.01 7.47
C CYS A 21 8.58 -0.37 8.37
N CYS A 22 8.77 -0.36 9.70
CA CYS A 22 7.76 -0.87 10.64
C CYS A 22 6.45 -0.08 10.64
N ILE A 23 6.44 1.21 10.28
CA ILE A 23 5.21 2.02 10.22
C ILE A 23 4.38 1.70 8.96
N ASP A 24 5.00 1.67 7.77
CA ASP A 24 4.24 1.50 6.52
C ASP A 24 3.95 0.02 6.20
N LYS A 25 4.63 -0.95 6.84
CA LYS A 25 4.32 -2.39 6.70
C LYS A 25 2.90 -2.76 7.12
N GLU A 26 2.27 -1.98 8.00
CA GLU A 26 0.87 -2.20 8.39
C GLU A 26 -0.12 -1.87 7.26
N LYS A 27 0.24 -0.95 6.36
CA LYS A 27 -0.67 -0.50 5.27
C LYS A 27 -0.74 -1.48 4.10
N LEU A 28 0.25 -2.34 3.95
CA LEU A 28 0.30 -3.31 2.84
C LEU A 28 -0.51 -4.57 3.12
N ASN A 29 -0.95 -4.77 4.37
CA ASN A 29 -1.82 -5.86 4.78
C ASN A 29 -3.27 -5.40 5.03
N PHE A 30 -3.66 -4.23 4.52
CA PHE A 30 -5.08 -3.93 4.41
C PHE A 30 -5.63 -4.87 3.34
N GLU A 31 -6.36 -5.91 3.77
CA GLU A 31 -7.33 -6.57 2.90
C GLU A 31 -8.41 -5.53 2.60
N ASP A 32 -8.10 -4.59 1.71
CA ASP A 32 -9.06 -3.65 1.19
C ASP A 32 -10.17 -4.49 0.56
N PRO A 33 -11.41 -4.48 1.09
CA PRO A 33 -12.51 -5.27 0.53
C PRO A 33 -12.82 -4.89 -0.93
N LYS A 34 -12.28 -3.74 -1.39
CA LYS A 34 -12.41 -3.23 -2.75
C LYS A 34 -11.35 -3.75 -3.72
N LYS A 35 -10.26 -4.38 -3.25
CA LYS A 35 -9.19 -4.92 -4.11
C LYS A 35 -9.65 -6.15 -4.91
N SER A 36 -10.52 -6.97 -4.31
CA SER A 36 -11.15 -8.13 -4.97
C SER A 36 -12.09 -7.72 -6.10
N ILE A 37 -12.79 -6.59 -5.95
CA ILE A 37 -13.74 -6.09 -6.97
C ILE A 37 -13.00 -5.57 -8.20
N TYR A 38 -11.84 -4.93 -8.01
CA TYR A 38 -11.08 -4.29 -9.09
C TYR A 38 -10.26 -5.27 -9.95
N LEU A 39 -9.91 -6.44 -9.43
CA LEU A 39 -9.21 -7.47 -10.20
C LEU A 39 -10.14 -8.11 -11.25
N GLU A 40 -11.41 -8.33 -10.88
CA GLU A 40 -12.46 -8.85 -11.76
C GLU A 40 -12.91 -7.83 -12.84
N LEU A 41 -12.77 -6.53 -12.57
CA LEU A 41 -13.13 -5.46 -13.52
C LEU A 41 -12.13 -5.29 -14.68
N SER A 42 -10.96 -5.91 -14.63
CA SER A 42 -9.92 -5.79 -15.66
C SER A 42 -10.16 -6.67 -16.91
N LEU A 43 -11.07 -7.65 -16.83
CA LEU A 43 -11.38 -8.60 -17.91
C LEU A 43 -12.52 -8.16 -18.84
N ILE A 44 -13.18 -7.03 -18.58
CA ILE A 44 -14.22 -6.49 -19.48
C ILE A 44 -13.61 -5.37 -20.34
N HIS A 45 -12.66 -5.73 -21.19
CA HIS A 45 -12.22 -4.91 -22.32
C HIS A 45 -12.77 -5.49 -23.63
N ILE A 46 -14.09 -5.48 -23.83
CA ILE A 46 -14.64 -5.59 -25.18
C ILE A 46 -15.76 -4.55 -25.37
N SER A 47 -15.39 -3.50 -26.11
CA SER A 47 -16.18 -2.40 -26.68
C SER A 47 -16.89 -1.46 -25.70
N GLU A 48 -16.23 -0.36 -25.32
CA GLU A 48 -16.94 0.92 -25.13
C GLU A 48 -17.33 1.44 -26.53
N PRO A 49 -18.62 1.47 -26.93
CA PRO A 49 -19.02 2.28 -28.06
C PRO A 49 -18.99 3.72 -27.56
N THR A 50 -18.11 4.52 -28.15
CA THR A 50 -18.04 5.98 -27.93
C THR A 50 -19.45 6.58 -27.94
N ARG A 51 -19.89 7.07 -26.78
CA ARG A 51 -21.13 7.84 -26.63
C ARG A 51 -20.95 9.15 -27.40
N LYS A 52 -21.89 9.43 -28.32
CA LYS A 52 -22.00 10.66 -29.12
C LYS A 52 -21.71 11.94 -28.34
#